data_AF-A0A3P8N8V8-F1
#
_entry.id   AF-A0A3P8N8V8-F1
#
_cell.length_a   1.000
_cell.length_b   1.000
_cell.length_c   1.000
_cell.angle_alpha   90.00
_cell.angle_beta   90.00
_cell.angle_gamma   90.00
#
_symmetry.space_group_name_H-M   'P 1'
#
loop_
_entity.id
_entity.type
_entity.pdbx_description
1 polymer ?
#
loop_
_entity_poly.entity_id
_entity_poly.type
_entity_poly.pdbx_seq_one_letter_code
_entity_poly.pdbx_strand_id
1 'polypeptide(L)'
;MNPLCSRCNLVVYPTEKVNCLDKYWHKGCFSCEVCKMTLNMKNYKGFEKRPYCNAHYPKSSFTCVTDTPENLRLKQQSKIQSQRPSACSLL
;
A
#
# COMPACT_ATOMS: atom_id res chain seq x y z
N MET A 1 -16.02 6.67 30.38
CA MET A 1 -14.56 6.48 30.28
C MET A 1 -14.00 7.51 29.32
N ASN A 2 -12.97 8.26 29.72
CA ASN A 2 -12.29 9.19 28.83
C ASN A 2 -11.39 8.40 27.86
N PRO A 3 -11.40 8.72 26.55
CA PRO A 3 -10.56 8.00 25.58
C PRO A 3 -9.08 8.30 25.82
N LEU A 4 -8.24 7.27 25.73
CA LEU A 4 -6.78 7.38 25.88
C LEU A 4 -6.10 7.40 24.50
N CYS A 5 -5.04 8.18 24.40
CA CYS A 5 -4.22 8.26 23.20
C CYS A 5 -3.40 6.98 23.01
N SER A 6 -3.45 6.37 21.82
CA SER A 6 -2.66 5.17 21.53
C SER A 6 -1.15 5.40 21.41
N ARG A 7 -0.68 6.66 21.41
CA ARG A 7 0.75 7.01 21.34
C ARG A 7 1.34 7.33 22.72
N CYS A 8 0.71 8.24 23.46
CA CYS A 8 1.22 8.74 24.73
C CYS A 8 0.46 8.21 25.95
N ASN A 9 -0.62 7.44 25.76
CA ASN A 9 -1.47 6.89 26.82
C ASN A 9 -2.10 7.94 27.77
N LEU A 10 -2.16 9.20 27.34
CA LEU A 10 -2.83 10.28 28.06
C LEU A 10 -4.27 10.46 27.56
N VAL A 11 -5.11 11.09 28.38
CA VAL A 11 -6.51 11.40 28.03
C VAL A 11 -6.56 12.34 26.82
N VAL A 12 -7.41 12.00 25.85
CA VAL A 12 -7.66 12.79 24.66
C VAL A 12 -8.93 13.60 24.83
N TYR A 13 -8.80 14.92 24.88
CA TYR A 13 -9.95 15.83 24.94
C TYR A 13 -10.62 16.00 23.57
N PRO A 14 -11.92 16.30 23.51
CA PRO A 14 -12.67 16.43 22.25
C PRO A 14 -12.03 17.38 21.22
N THR A 15 -11.38 18.46 21.68
CA THR A 15 -10.73 19.46 20.82
C THR A 15 -9.61 18.89 19.96
N GLU A 16 -8.83 17.95 20.49
CA GLU A 16 -7.70 17.33 19.80
C GLU A 16 -7.96 15.88 19.40
N LYS A 17 -9.18 15.39 19.62
CA LYS A 17 -9.54 14.00 19.39
C LYS A 17 -9.54 13.67 17.91
N VAL A 18 -8.70 12.70 17.55
CA VAL A 18 -8.68 12.06 16.24
C VAL A 18 -9.06 10.59 16.42
N ASN A 19 -10.06 10.13 15.68
CA ASN A 19 -10.45 8.72 15.62
C ASN A 19 -9.91 8.13 14.31
N CYS A 20 -8.96 7.22 14.42
CA CYS A 20 -8.33 6.52 13.28
C CYS A 20 -7.82 5.16 13.75
N LEU A 21 -7.88 4.16 12.87
CA LEU A 21 -7.35 2.80 13.14
C LEU A 21 -7.97 2.16 14.39
N ASP A 22 -9.27 2.37 14.58
CA ASP A 22 -10.06 1.90 15.74
C ASP A 22 -9.51 2.37 17.09
N LYS A 23 -8.82 3.51 17.09
CA LYS A 23 -8.09 4.07 18.23
C LYS A 23 -8.26 5.59 18.30
N TYR A 24 -8.00 6.13 19.48
CA TYR A 24 -8.00 7.57 19.73
C TYR A 24 -6.58 8.12 19.78
N TRP A 25 -6.41 9.32 19.24
CA TRP A 25 -5.12 10.01 19.13
C TRP A 25 -5.32 11.50 19.39
N HIS A 26 -4.30 12.17 19.93
CA HIS A 26 -4.22 13.64 19.84
C HIS A 26 -3.80 14.03 18.43
N LYS A 27 -4.23 15.20 17.95
CA LYS A 27 -3.79 15.78 16.67
C LYS A 27 -2.26 15.80 16.53
N GLY A 28 -1.53 16.19 17.59
CA GLY A 28 -0.06 16.19 17.59
C GLY A 28 0.56 14.80 17.71
N CYS A 29 -0.13 13.83 18.32
CA CYS A 29 0.37 12.47 18.47
C CYS A 29 0.16 11.60 17.23
N PHE A 30 -0.74 11.99 16.33
CA PHE A 30 -1.01 11.29 15.08
C PHE A 30 0.10 11.58 14.07
N SER A 31 1.24 10.90 14.21
CA SER A 31 2.44 11.10 13.39
C SER A 31 2.99 9.79 12.84
N CYS A 32 3.67 9.85 11.70
CA CYS A 32 4.28 8.70 11.06
C CYS A 32 5.22 7.96 12.02
N GLU A 33 5.12 6.63 12.07
CA GLU A 33 5.96 5.82 12.95
C GLU A 33 7.45 5.96 12.64
N VAL A 34 7.81 6.15 11.37
CA VAL A 34 9.19 6.24 10.88
C VAL A 34 9.74 7.67 10.99
N CYS A 35 9.15 8.64 10.29
CA CYS A 35 9.69 10.00 10.22
C CYS A 35 9.13 10.97 11.26
N LYS A 36 8.20 10.54 12.12
CA LYS A 36 7.56 11.37 13.15
C LYS A 36 6.84 12.63 12.64
N MET A 37 6.68 12.78 11.32
CA MET A 37 5.90 13.85 10.72
C MET A 37 4.43 13.71 11.09
N THR A 38 3.80 14.79 11.55
CA THR A 38 2.37 14.85 11.85
C THR A 38 1.54 14.55 10.61
N LEU A 39 0.58 13.66 10.77
CA LEU A 39 -0.33 13.22 9.72
C LEU A 39 -1.71 13.82 9.97
N ASN A 40 -2.51 13.84 8.92
CA ASN A 40 -3.88 14.30 8.87
C ASN A 40 -4.74 13.18 8.27
N MET A 41 -6.05 13.26 8.47
CA MET A 41 -7.01 12.28 7.90
C MET A 41 -6.93 12.16 6.36
N LYS A 42 -6.34 13.15 5.66
CA LYS A 42 -6.18 13.15 4.20
C LYS A 42 -4.88 12.51 3.71
N ASN A 43 -3.82 12.44 4.53
CA ASN A 43 -2.47 12.07 4.07
C ASN A 43 -1.88 10.82 4.76
N TYR A 44 -2.63 10.21 5.66
CA TYR A 44 -2.17 9.03 6.40
C TYR A 44 -2.49 7.73 5.66
N LYS A 45 -1.67 6.71 5.93
CA LYS A 45 -1.92 5.31 5.58
C LYS A 45 -1.85 4.49 6.86
N GLY A 46 -2.81 3.58 7.04
CA GLY A 46 -2.83 2.66 8.18
C GLY A 46 -2.16 1.34 7.84
N PHE A 47 -1.19 0.90 8.64
CA PHE A 47 -0.63 -0.45 8.55
C PHE A 47 -0.47 -1.01 9.97
N GLU A 48 -0.98 -2.22 10.23
CA GLU A 48 -0.94 -2.86 11.56
C GLU A 48 -1.39 -1.96 12.73
N LYS A 49 -2.47 -1.20 12.52
CA LYS A 49 -3.00 -0.23 13.51
C LYS A 49 -2.01 0.89 13.90
N ARG A 50 -1.02 1.15 13.06
CA ARG A 50 -0.07 2.27 13.18
C ARG A 50 -0.18 3.23 11.98
N PRO A 51 -0.03 4.54 12.20
CA PRO A 51 -0.10 5.53 11.13
C PRO A 51 1.26 5.72 10.42
N TYR A 52 1.23 5.75 9.09
CA TYR A 52 2.38 5.96 8.21
C TYR A 52 2.11 7.08 7.21
N CYS A 53 3.17 7.77 6.77
CA CYS A 53 3.08 8.66 5.62
C CYS A 53 3.14 7.86 4.31
N ASN A 54 2.76 8.49 3.19
CA ASN A 54 2.83 7.85 1.87
C ASN A 54 4.22 7.31 1.49
N ALA A 55 5.29 7.95 1.97
CA ALA A 55 6.66 7.54 1.68
C ALA A 55 7.10 6.29 2.46
N HIS A 56 6.67 6.17 3.72
CA HIS A 56 7.05 5.07 4.62
C HIS A 56 5.97 4.00 4.76
N TYR A 57 4.89 4.07 3.97
CA TYR A 57 3.88 3.03 3.97
C TYR A 57 4.46 1.74 3.35
N PRO A 58 4.42 0.60 4.05
CA PRO A 58 4.93 -0.67 3.51
C PRO A 58 4.24 -1.01 2.19
N LYS A 59 5.01 -1.04 1.10
CA LYS A 59 4.53 -1.48 -0.21
C LYS A 59 4.87 -2.96 -0.33
N SER A 60 3.87 -3.80 -0.49
CA SER A 60 4.08 -5.18 -0.93
C SER A 60 4.62 -5.12 -2.37
N SER A 61 5.94 -5.22 -2.54
CA SER A 61 6.50 -5.51 -3.86
C SER A 61 6.10 -6.95 -4.19
N PHE A 62 5.26 -7.12 -5.21
CA PHE A 62 5.05 -8.43 -5.82
C PHE A 62 6.43 -9.01 -6.14
N THR A 63 6.77 -10.12 -5.51
CA THR A 63 7.95 -10.91 -5.86
C THR A 63 7.87 -11.22 -7.35
N CYS A 64 9.01 -11.12 -8.02
CA CYS A 64 9.20 -11.57 -9.39
C CYS A 64 8.35 -12.81 -9.67
N VAL A 65 7.52 -12.76 -10.72
CA VAL A 65 6.85 -13.95 -11.23
C VAL A 65 7.94 -14.96 -11.55
N THR A 66 8.09 -15.98 -10.70
CA THR A 66 8.93 -17.13 -11.04
C THR A 66 8.38 -17.69 -12.35
N ASP A 67 9.24 -17.98 -13.32
CA ASP A 67 8.87 -18.53 -14.62
C ASP A 67 8.05 -19.82 -14.46
N THR A 68 6.73 -19.70 -14.34
CA THR A 68 5.85 -20.86 -14.46
C THR A 68 5.98 -21.40 -15.89
N PRO A 69 5.95 -22.73 -16.09
CA PRO A 69 6.09 -23.33 -17.42
C PRO A 69 5.04 -22.80 -18.41
N GLU A 70 3.91 -22.31 -17.90
CA GLU A 70 2.86 -21.66 -18.68
C GLU A 70 3.26 -20.28 -19.22
N ASN A 71 3.93 -19.43 -18.42
CA ASN A 71 4.45 -18.13 -18.89
C ASN A 71 5.51 -18.31 -19.99
N LEU A 72 6.33 -19.36 -19.90
CA LEU A 72 7.33 -19.68 -20.92
C LEU A 72 6.68 -20.16 -22.23
N ARG A 73 5.65 -21.00 -22.13
CA ARG A 73 4.84 -21.44 -23.28
C ARG A 73 4.15 -20.27 -23.98
N LEU A 74 3.58 -19.33 -23.22
CA LEU A 74 2.92 -18.15 -23.76
C LEU A 74 3.91 -17.26 -24.55
N LYS A 75 5.15 -17.11 -24.06
CA LYS A 75 6.23 -16.39 -24.74
C LYS A 75 6.72 -17.07 -26.02
N GLN A 76 6.66 -18.40 -26.09
CA GLN A 76 6.98 -19.14 -27.33
C GLN A 76 5.85 -18.97 -28.36
N GLN A 77 4.59 -19.03 -27.94
CA GLN A 77 3.43 -18.94 -28.83
C GLN A 77 3.32 -17.56 -29.52
N SER A 78 3.62 -16.47 -28.81
CA SER A 78 3.62 -15.11 -29.38
C SER A 78 4.72 -14.89 -30.42
N LYS A 79 5.89 -15.52 -30.25
CA LYS A 79 6.98 -15.52 -31.24
C LYS A 79 6.62 -16.29 -32.51
N ILE A 80 5.90 -17.39 -32.38
CA ILE A 80 5.48 -18.22 -33.52
C ILE A 80 4.35 -17.55 -34.30
N GLN A 81 3.42 -16.85 -33.62
CA GLN A 81 2.35 -16.10 -34.29
C GLN A 81 2.88 -14.91 -35.12
N SER A 82 3.95 -14.26 -34.68
CA SER A 82 4.56 -13.12 -35.38
C SER A 82 5.41 -13.53 -36.59
N GLN A 83 5.74 -14.82 -36.73
CA GLN A 83 6.47 -15.37 -37.89
C GLN A 83 5.57 -16.10 -38.89
N ARG A 84 4.24 -16.07 -38.72
CA ARG A 84 3.35 -16.69 -39.70
C ARG A 84 3.45 -15.89 -41.00
N PRO A 85 4.01 -16.43 -42.10
CA PRO A 85 4.01 -15.71 -43.36
C PRO A 85 2.57 -15.49 -43.75
N SER A 86 2.26 -14.25 -44.14
CA SER A 86 1.03 -13.94 -44.87
C SER A 86 0.95 -14.93 -46.04
N ALA A 87 0.07 -15.92 -45.94
CA ALA A 87 -0.29 -16.77 -47.05
C ALA A 87 -1.18 -15.94 -47.99
N CYS A 88 -0.56 -14.98 -48.67
CA CYS A 88 -1.17 -14.15 -49.69
C CYS A 88 -0.18 -14.03 -50.85
N SER A 89 0.15 -15.17 -51.44
CA SER A 89 0.80 -15.30 -52.76
C SER A 89 0.82 -16.78 -53.11
N LEU A 90 -0.32 -17.31 -53.57
CA LEU A 90 -0.43 -18.49 -54.45
C LEU A 90 -1.92 -18.80 -54.64
N LEU A 91 -2.55 -18.02 -55.53
CA LEU A 91 -3.44 -18.43 -56.63
C LEU A 91 -3.77 -17.17 -57.43
#